data_AF-A0A9W9GPV1-F1
#
_entry.id   AF-A0A9W9GPV1-F1
#
_cell.length_a   1.000
_cell.length_b   1.000
_cell.length_c   1.000
_cell.angle_alpha   90.00
_cell.angle_beta   90.00
_cell.angle_gamma   90.00
#
_symmetry.space_group_name_H-M   'P 1'
#
loop_
_entity.id
_entity.type
_entity.pdbx_description
1 polymer ?
#
loop_
_entity_poly.entity_id
_entity_poly.type
_entity_poly.pdbx_seq_one_letter_code
_entity_poly.pdbx_strand_id
1 'polypeptide(L)'
;MRVSAVVLTFASIMSLGAAQSAIVKDDRINMSCDFAQDKTGMLQYPYCCRDLQPLRSNSKSNQAEDCDLLQKPQLCEDQSRPACCYTIGPKKICTSHVVFQSAEDV
;
A
#
# COMPACT_ATOMS: atom_id res chain seq x y z
N MET A 1 7.54 -58.91 22.26
CA MET A 1 7.31 -58.02 21.11
C MET A 1 6.99 -56.63 21.65
N ARG A 2 7.88 -55.65 21.48
CA ARG A 2 7.69 -54.28 22.02
C ARG A 2 7.05 -53.43 20.92
N VAL A 3 5.80 -53.01 21.12
CA VAL A 3 5.10 -52.10 20.21
C VAL A 3 5.50 -50.69 20.61
N SER A 4 6.38 -50.06 19.82
CA SER A 4 6.74 -48.65 20.02
C SER A 4 5.68 -47.79 19.34
N ALA A 5 4.82 -47.17 20.15
CA ALA A 5 3.87 -46.16 19.69
C ALA A 5 4.63 -44.86 19.38
N VAL A 6 4.77 -44.54 18.10
CA VAL A 6 5.30 -43.25 17.64
C VAL A 6 4.17 -42.23 17.73
N VAL A 7 4.30 -41.29 18.66
CA VAL A 7 3.40 -40.14 18.80
C VAL A 7 3.76 -39.12 17.72
N LEU A 8 2.89 -38.94 16.73
CA LEU A 8 3.01 -37.91 15.72
C LEU A 8 2.42 -36.60 16.29
N THR A 9 3.28 -35.70 16.73
CA THR A 9 2.89 -34.34 17.11
C THR A 9 2.62 -33.51 15.85
N PHE A 10 1.35 -33.18 15.62
CA PHE A 10 0.96 -32.21 14.60
C PHE A 10 1.39 -30.82 15.06
N ALA A 11 2.51 -30.33 14.53
CA ALA A 11 2.91 -28.93 14.66
C ALA A 11 1.99 -28.08 13.77
N SER A 12 1.03 -27.39 14.39
CA SER A 12 0.20 -26.39 13.74
C SER A 12 1.07 -25.24 13.24
N ILE A 13 1.30 -25.20 11.93
CA ILE A 13 2.00 -24.12 11.23
C ILE A 13 1.09 -22.89 11.25
N MET A 14 1.36 -21.94 12.17
CA MET A 14 0.80 -20.59 12.06
C MET A 14 1.33 -19.97 10.78
N SER A 15 0.44 -19.76 9.82
CA SER A 15 0.76 -19.08 8.57
C SER A 15 1.02 -17.61 8.89
N LEU A 16 2.28 -17.19 8.84
CA LEU A 16 2.63 -15.77 8.79
C LEU A 16 1.95 -15.17 7.56
N GLY A 17 0.93 -14.34 7.78
CA GLY A 17 0.38 -13.48 6.75
C GLY A 17 1.48 -12.52 6.30
N ALA A 18 2.17 -12.86 5.22
CA ALA A 18 3.04 -11.93 4.54
C ALA A 18 2.14 -10.78 4.07
N ALA A 19 2.28 -9.62 4.72
CA ALA A 19 1.98 -8.35 4.10
C ALA A 19 2.86 -8.29 2.85
N GLN A 20 2.32 -8.80 1.75
CA GLN A 20 2.91 -8.62 0.44
C GLN A 20 2.82 -7.12 0.25
N SER A 21 3.95 -6.42 0.20
CA SER A 21 4.05 -5.07 -0.34
C SER A 21 4.47 -5.25 -1.79
N ALA A 22 3.68 -4.74 -2.73
CA ALA A 22 4.03 -4.80 -4.14
C ALA A 22 4.95 -3.62 -4.38
N ILE A 23 6.24 -3.87 -4.17
CA ILE A 23 7.27 -2.93 -4.58
C ILE A 23 7.31 -3.00 -6.10
N VAL A 24 6.77 -1.99 -6.78
CA VAL A 24 7.09 -1.75 -8.19
C VAL A 24 8.56 -1.33 -8.21
N LYS A 25 9.43 -2.33 -8.33
CA LYS A 25 10.88 -2.13 -8.40
C LYS A 25 11.22 -1.63 -9.80
N ASP A 26 11.12 -0.32 -10.00
CA ASP A 26 11.86 0.36 -11.07
C ASP A 26 13.11 0.92 -10.40
N ASP A 27 14.30 0.51 -10.85
CA ASP A 27 15.59 0.97 -10.31
C ASP A 27 15.79 2.51 -10.48
N ARG A 28 14.83 3.21 -11.10
CA ARG A 28 14.76 4.68 -11.22
C ARG A 28 13.71 5.34 -10.34
N ILE A 29 12.86 4.57 -9.65
CA ILE A 29 11.75 5.09 -8.84
C ILE A 29 11.98 4.66 -7.39
N ASN A 30 12.72 5.48 -6.65
CA ASN A 30 13.07 5.25 -5.26
C ASN A 30 11.91 5.56 -4.28
N MET A 31 10.69 5.16 -4.67
CA MET A 31 9.48 5.36 -3.90
C MET A 31 8.57 4.14 -4.01
N SER A 32 7.82 3.85 -2.95
CA SER A 32 6.90 2.71 -2.92
C SER A 32 5.55 3.07 -2.34
N CYS A 33 4.55 2.28 -2.74
CA CYS A 33 3.21 2.29 -2.16
C CYS A 33 2.89 0.93 -1.56
N ASP A 34 2.43 0.94 -0.32
CA ASP A 34 1.84 -0.24 0.30
C ASP A 34 0.52 -0.60 -0.39
N PHE A 35 0.08 -1.84 -0.20
CA PHE A 35 -1.28 -2.22 -0.57
C PHE A 35 -2.32 -1.44 0.23
N ALA A 36 -3.53 -1.39 -0.33
CA ALA A 36 -4.64 -0.66 0.26
C ALA A 36 -4.92 -1.09 1.72
N GLN A 37 -4.88 -0.13 2.64
CA GLN A 37 -5.06 -0.36 4.09
C GLN A 37 -6.53 -0.47 4.52
N ASP A 38 -7.44 -0.48 3.55
CA ASP A 38 -8.89 -0.56 3.73
C ASP A 38 -9.47 -1.98 3.60
N LYS A 39 -8.58 -2.99 3.64
CA LYS A 39 -8.88 -4.43 3.50
C LYS A 39 -9.32 -4.87 2.11
N THR A 40 -9.24 -4.00 1.10
CA THR A 40 -9.49 -4.40 -0.29
C THR A 40 -8.33 -5.20 -0.89
N GLY A 41 -7.12 -5.03 -0.36
CA GLY A 41 -5.91 -5.68 -0.91
C GLY A 41 -5.52 -5.16 -2.29
N MET A 42 -6.00 -3.97 -2.67
CA MET A 42 -5.69 -3.39 -3.98
C MET A 42 -4.29 -2.78 -4.04
N LEU A 43 -3.67 -2.94 -5.22
CA LEU A 43 -2.40 -2.30 -5.55
C LEU A 43 -2.62 -0.79 -5.67
N GLN A 44 -1.76 -0.01 -5.01
CA GLN A 44 -1.81 1.44 -5.02
C GLN A 44 -0.63 2.01 -5.82
N TYR A 45 -0.85 3.19 -6.38
CA TYR A 45 0.16 3.95 -7.11
C TYR A 45 0.28 5.35 -6.49
N PRO A 46 1.44 6.01 -6.65
CA PRO A 46 1.68 7.33 -6.06
C PRO A 46 0.96 8.43 -6.84
N TYR A 47 0.17 9.25 -6.16
CA TYR A 47 -0.55 10.40 -6.74
C TYR A 47 -0.38 11.65 -5.88
N CYS A 48 -0.37 12.80 -6.54
CA CYS A 48 -0.64 14.08 -5.91
C CYS A 48 -2.10 14.45 -6.16
N CYS A 49 -2.90 14.48 -5.09
CA CYS A 49 -4.33 14.76 -5.17
C CYS A 49 -4.68 16.10 -4.51
N ARG A 50 -5.41 16.97 -5.22
CA ARG A 50 -5.75 18.33 -4.75
C ARG A 50 -7.07 18.39 -3.98
N ASP A 51 -7.97 17.45 -4.21
CA ASP A 51 -9.34 17.43 -3.66
C ASP A 51 -9.57 16.26 -2.69
N LEU A 52 -8.52 15.84 -1.98
CA LEU A 52 -8.56 14.71 -1.06
C LEU A 52 -9.56 14.93 0.08
N GLN A 53 -10.56 14.05 0.18
CA GLN A 53 -11.61 14.14 1.19
C GLN A 53 -11.90 12.76 1.83
N PRO A 54 -12.33 12.71 3.09
CA PRO A 54 -12.67 11.45 3.75
C PRO A 54 -13.76 10.67 2.99
N LEU A 55 -13.55 9.37 2.79
CA LEU A 55 -14.57 8.49 2.23
C LEU A 55 -15.64 8.21 3.28
N ARG A 56 -16.88 8.69 3.06
CA ARG A 56 -17.97 8.61 4.06
C ARG A 56 -18.27 7.20 4.56
N SER A 57 -18.04 6.18 3.74
CA SER A 57 -18.30 4.77 4.10
C SER A 57 -17.11 4.08 4.78
N ASN A 58 -15.93 4.71 4.82
CA ASN A 58 -14.71 4.10 5.33
C ASN A 58 -13.76 5.12 5.94
N SER A 59 -13.59 5.09 7.27
CA SER A 59 -12.71 6.00 7.99
C SER A 59 -11.21 5.80 7.72
N LYS A 60 -10.83 4.75 6.98
CA LYS A 60 -9.44 4.44 6.60
C LYS A 60 -9.09 4.82 5.17
N SER A 61 -10.02 5.40 4.43
CA SER A 61 -9.81 5.78 3.04
C SER A 61 -10.21 7.24 2.83
N ASN A 62 -9.45 7.93 2.00
CA ASN A 62 -9.86 9.17 1.39
C ASN A 62 -10.22 8.91 -0.08
N GLN A 63 -11.04 9.77 -0.66
CA GLN A 63 -11.34 9.79 -2.08
C GLN A 63 -10.92 11.13 -2.69
N ALA A 64 -10.56 11.10 -3.97
CA ALA A 64 -10.22 12.27 -4.77
C ALA A 64 -10.56 12.01 -6.24
N GLU A 65 -10.82 13.04 -7.02
CA GLU A 65 -11.00 12.97 -8.48
C GLU A 65 -9.89 13.73 -9.21
N ASP A 66 -9.31 14.75 -8.57
CA ASP A 66 -8.25 15.58 -9.12
C ASP A 66 -6.87 15.11 -8.62
N CYS A 67 -6.30 14.12 -9.32
CA CYS A 67 -5.04 13.50 -8.97
C CYS A 67 -4.10 13.32 -10.17
N ASP A 68 -2.86 13.75 -10.00
CA ASP A 68 -1.78 13.58 -10.97
C ASP A 68 -0.90 12.38 -10.57
N LEU A 69 -0.70 11.43 -11.49
CA LEU A 69 0.17 10.27 -11.26
C LEU A 69 1.62 10.73 -11.14
N LEU A 70 2.27 10.32 -10.06
CA LEU A 70 3.65 10.65 -9.82
C LEU A 70 4.58 9.65 -10.52
N GLN A 71 5.43 10.13 -11.41
CA GLN A 71 6.37 9.28 -12.17
C GLN A 71 7.78 9.22 -11.56
N LYS A 72 8.11 10.13 -10.65
CA LYS A 72 9.43 10.23 -10.01
C LYS A 72 9.28 10.59 -8.53
N PRO A 73 10.21 10.19 -7.65
CA PRO A 73 10.18 10.60 -6.25
C PRO A 73 10.25 12.12 -6.13
N GLN A 74 9.20 12.73 -5.55
CA GLN A 74 9.14 14.15 -5.20
C GLN A 74 7.92 14.42 -4.30
N LEU A 75 7.91 15.56 -3.61
CA LEU A 75 6.71 16.11 -2.98
C LEU A 75 5.71 16.64 -4.03
N CYS A 76 4.47 16.84 -3.59
CA CYS A 76 3.45 17.53 -4.39
C CYS A 76 3.74 19.05 -4.46
N GLU A 77 3.08 19.76 -5.37
CA GLU A 77 3.31 21.20 -5.59
C GLU A 77 3.05 22.05 -4.34
N ASP A 78 2.13 21.60 -3.48
CA ASP A 78 1.79 22.20 -2.18
C ASP A 78 2.76 21.76 -1.05
N GLN A 79 3.85 21.09 -1.39
CA GLN A 79 4.81 20.45 -0.48
C GLN A 79 4.20 19.33 0.38
N SER A 80 2.99 18.87 0.07
CA SER A 80 2.41 17.72 0.76
C SER A 80 3.07 16.42 0.31
N ARG A 81 3.04 15.42 1.19
CA ARG A 81 3.52 14.07 0.86
C ARG A 81 2.49 13.38 -0.05
N PRO A 82 2.91 12.86 -1.22
CA PRO A 82 2.00 12.19 -2.15
C PRO A 82 1.25 11.02 -1.49
N ALA A 83 0.03 10.80 -1.94
CA ALA A 83 -0.83 9.74 -1.46
C ALA A 83 -0.66 8.48 -2.31
N CYS A 84 -0.78 7.31 -1.68
CA CYS A 84 -0.90 6.05 -2.39
C CYS A 84 -2.37 5.75 -2.60
N CYS A 85 -2.77 5.61 -3.87
CA CYS A 85 -4.16 5.46 -4.25
C CYS A 85 -4.35 4.37 -5.31
N TYR A 86 -5.48 3.68 -5.23
CA TYR A 86 -6.00 2.83 -6.31
C TYR A 86 -7.19 3.52 -6.98
N THR A 87 -7.68 2.99 -8.11
CA THR A 87 -8.76 3.62 -8.89
C THR A 87 -10.06 2.80 -8.81
N ILE A 88 -11.18 3.46 -8.52
CA ILE A 88 -12.55 2.92 -8.69
C ILE A 88 -13.36 3.91 -9.53
N GLY A 89 -13.69 3.53 -10.76
CA GLY A 89 -14.35 4.42 -11.71
C GLY A 89 -13.54 5.70 -11.93
N PRO A 90 -14.13 6.90 -11.86
CA PRO A 90 -13.39 8.15 -12.00
C PRO A 90 -12.60 8.54 -10.72
N LYS A 91 -12.84 7.85 -9.59
CA LYS A 91 -12.28 8.24 -8.30
C LYS A 91 -10.96 7.51 -8.01
N LYS A 92 -10.05 8.22 -7.38
CA LYS A 92 -8.91 7.67 -6.66
C LYS A 92 -9.30 7.45 -5.22
N ILE A 93 -9.01 6.27 -4.70
CA ILE A 93 -9.20 5.94 -3.29
C ILE A 93 -7.82 5.77 -2.68
N CYS A 94 -7.51 6.60 -1.70
CA CYS A 94 -6.19 6.73 -1.11
C CYS A 94 -6.22 6.25 0.34
N THR A 95 -5.35 5.32 0.69
CA THR A 95 -5.38 4.68 2.02
C THR A 95 -4.07 4.77 2.78
N SER A 96 -3.01 5.26 2.12
CA SER A 96 -1.69 5.48 2.70
C SER A 96 -0.96 6.58 1.96
N HIS A 97 0.28 6.87 2.37
CA HIS A 97 1.17 7.82 1.70
C HIS A 97 2.36 7.10 1.09
N VAL A 98 3.00 7.76 0.13
CA VAL A 98 4.24 7.29 -0.48
C VAL A 98 5.34 7.17 0.57
N VAL A 99 6.09 6.07 0.48
CA VAL A 99 7.31 5.85 1.25
C VAL A 99 8.50 6.15 0.34
N PHE A 100 9.22 7.22 0.65
CA PHE A 100 10.50 7.53 0.00
C PHE A 100 11.60 6.66 0.60
N GLN A 101 12.46 6.10 -0.24
CA GLN A 101 13.52 5.19 0.20
C GLN A 101 14.84 5.91 0.49
N SER A 102 15.04 7.13 -0.05
CA SER A 102 16.16 8.03 0.28
C SER A 102 15.66 9.37 0.81
N ALA A 103 16.47 10.03 1.65
CA ALA A 103 16.22 11.40 2.08
C ALA A 103 16.43 12.43 0.96
N GLU A 104 17.16 12.06 -0.09
CA GLU A 104 17.43 12.91 -1.27
C GLU A 104 16.21 13.01 -2.21
N ASP A 105 15.19 12.17 -1.99
CA ASP A 105 13.97 12.09 -2.80
C ASP A 105 12.87 13.09 -2.37
N VAL A 106 13.12 13.88 -1.30
CA VAL A 106 12.16 14.79 -0.66
C VAL A 106 12.52 16.25 -0.91
#